data_AF-A0A7C4SED3-F1
#
_entry.id   AF-A0A7C4SED3-F1
#
_cell.length_a   1.000
_cell.length_b   1.000
_cell.length_c   1.000
_cell.angle_alpha   90.00
_cell.angle_beta   90.00
_cell.angle_gamma   90.00
#
_symmetry.space_group_name_H-M   'P 1'
#
loop_
_entity.id
_entity.type
_entity.pdbx_description
1 polymer ?
#
loop_
_entity_poly.entity_id
_entity_poly.type
_entity_poly.pdbx_seq_one_letter_code
_entity_poly.pdbx_strand_id
1 'polypeptide(L)'
;MKDTVRVTLVFPRVLWEEVKRLIPPGERSRVIAWATEREIRRRQRIRSVEQLRMLQQKLQAKYGQLPDSAEEIRRMREERDAELASLCGC
;
A
#
# COMPACT_ATOMS: atom_id res chain seq x y z
N MET A 1 25.05 0.06 -22.22
CA MET A 1 24.06 1.07 -22.66
C MET A 1 23.16 0.52 -23.77
N LYS A 2 22.45 -0.61 -23.57
CA LYS A 2 21.69 -1.26 -24.65
C LYS A 2 20.17 -1.05 -24.59
N ASP A 3 19.64 -0.46 -23.53
CA ASP A 3 18.18 -0.34 -23.33
C ASP A 3 17.80 1.05 -22.79
N THR A 4 17.96 2.07 -23.63
CA THR A 4 17.61 3.46 -23.30
C THR A 4 16.83 4.08 -24.45
N VAL A 5 15.69 4.69 -24.14
CA VAL A 5 14.87 5.44 -25.10
C VAL A 5 15.20 6.92 -25.00
N ARG A 6 15.39 7.60 -26.14
CA ARG A 6 15.56 9.05 -26.18
C ARG A 6 14.19 9.71 -26.08
N VAL A 7 14.03 10.57 -25.09
CA VAL A 7 12.80 11.33 -24.85
C VAL A 7 13.09 12.82 -24.86
N THR A 8 12.13 13.63 -25.31
CA THR A 8 12.17 15.08 -25.22
C THR A 8 11.28 15.53 -24.08
N LEU A 9 11.84 16.33 -23.16
CA LEU A 9 11.13 16.85 -21.99
C LEU A 9 11.24 18.36 -21.94
N VAL A 10 10.18 19.02 -21.49
CA VAL A 10 10.18 20.46 -21.23
C VAL A 10 10.60 20.69 -19.78
N PHE A 11 11.62 21.53 -19.57
CA PHE A 11 12.09 21.90 -18.25
C PHE A 11 11.88 23.40 -18.02
N PRO A 12 11.44 23.82 -16.82
CA PRO A 12 11.48 25.22 -16.43
C PRO A 12 12.92 25.75 -16.55
N ARG A 13 13.08 26.91 -17.19
CA ARG A 13 14.40 27.50 -17.45
C ARG A 13 15.23 27.64 -16.17
N VAL A 14 14.64 28.18 -15.11
CA VAL A 14 15.30 28.40 -13.82
C VAL A 14 15.83 27.10 -13.24
N LEU A 15 15.02 26.05 -13.24
CA LEU A 15 15.41 24.73 -12.75
C LEU A 15 16.53 24.12 -13.60
N TRP A 16 16.50 24.29 -14.92
CA TRP A 16 17.55 23.79 -15.79
C TRP A 16 18.89 24.51 -15.56
N GLU A 17 18.87 25.81 -15.27
CA GLU A 17 20.09 26.54 -14.90
C GLU A 17 20.70 25.99 -13.59
N GLU A 18 19.88 25.69 -12.59
CA GLU A 18 20.34 25.05 -11.35
C GLU A 18 20.93 23.66 -11.61
N VAL A 19 20.26 22.85 -12.43
CA VAL A 19 20.77 21.54 -12.86
C VAL A 19 22.13 21.68 -13.54
N LYS A 20 22.30 22.66 -14.44
CA LYS A 20 23.58 22.90 -15.10
C LYS A 20 24.68 23.33 -14.13
N ARG A 21 24.34 24.12 -13.11
CA ARG A 21 25.28 24.60 -12.08
C ARG A 21 25.72 23.48 -11.14
N LEU A 22 24.80 22.59 -10.75
CA LEU A 22 25.03 21.60 -9.70
C LEU A 22 25.45 20.22 -10.23
N ILE A 23 25.07 19.88 -11.47
CA ILE A 23 25.25 18.53 -12.00
C ILE A 23 26.15 18.54 -13.24
N PRO A 24 27.26 17.76 -13.25
CA PRO A 24 28.16 17.65 -14.39
C PRO A 24 27.43 17.21 -15.67
N PRO A 25 27.82 17.71 -16.87
CA PRO A 25 27.14 17.41 -18.12
C PRO A 25 26.91 15.91 -18.40
N GLY A 26 27.86 15.04 -18.05
CA GLY A 26 27.76 13.60 -18.26
C GLY A 26 26.81 12.86 -17.29
N GLU A 27 26.36 13.52 -16.22
CA GLU A 27 25.56 12.90 -15.16
C GLU A 27 24.10 13.34 -15.17
N ARG A 28 23.76 14.42 -15.87
CA ARG A 28 22.40 15.02 -15.86
C ARG A 28 21.31 14.01 -16.21
N SER A 29 21.51 13.24 -17.27
CA SER A 29 20.55 12.21 -17.69
C SER A 29 20.34 11.14 -16.62
N ARG A 30 21.41 10.74 -15.92
CA ARG A 30 21.35 9.76 -14.83
C ARG A 30 20.60 10.32 -13.62
N VAL A 31 20.86 11.57 -13.25
CA VAL A 31 20.17 12.23 -12.13
C VAL A 31 18.68 12.41 -12.43
N ILE A 32 18.32 12.83 -13.65
CA ILE A 32 16.92 12.97 -14.05
C ILE A 32 16.21 11.61 -14.04
N ALA A 33 16.85 10.55 -14.55
CA ALA A 33 16.30 9.20 -14.52
C ALA A 33 16.07 8.73 -13.07
N TRP A 34 17.05 8.94 -12.20
CA TRP A 34 16.93 8.61 -10.77
C TRP A 34 15.80 9.39 -10.07
N ALA A 35 15.69 10.70 -10.31
CA ALA A 35 14.63 11.52 -9.75
C ALA A 35 13.24 11.05 -10.22
N THR A 36 13.14 10.68 -11.51
CA THR A 36 11.92 10.14 -12.10
C THR A 36 11.53 8.81 -11.47
N GLU A 37 12.47 7.87 -11.33
CA GLU A 37 12.24 6.58 -10.67
C GLU A 37 11.78 6.75 -9.21
N ARG A 38 12.44 7.64 -8.48
CA ARG A 38 12.10 7.95 -7.08
C ARG A 38 10.66 8.46 -6.96
N GLU A 39 10.24 9.36 -7.84
CA GLU A 39 8.88 9.91 -7.84
C GLU A 39 7.83 8.87 -8.24
N ILE A 40 8.12 8.00 -9.23
CA ILE A 40 7.25 6.88 -9.60
C ILE A 40 7.01 5.96 -8.40
N ARG A 41 8.09 5.52 -7.73
CA ARG A 41 7.99 4.67 -6.53
C ARG A 41 7.22 5.35 -5.40
N ARG A 42 7.39 6.67 -5.22
CA ARG A 42 6.61 7.46 -4.24
C ARG A 42 5.12 7.40 -4.56
N ARG A 43 4.73 7.65 -5.81
CA ARG A 43 3.32 7.61 -6.23
C ARG A 43 2.69 6.23 -6.08
N GLN A 44 3.43 5.17 -6.41
CA GLN A 44 2.97 3.80 -6.20
C GLN A 44 2.68 3.49 -4.73
N ARG A 45 3.58 3.91 -3.82
CA ARG A 45 3.37 3.74 -2.37
C ARG A 45 2.15 4.52 -1.86
N ILE A 46 1.92 5.73 -2.36
CA ILE A 46 0.73 6.50 -1.98
C ILE A 46 -0.53 5.79 -2.46
N ARG A 47 -0.56 5.37 -3.73
CA ARG A 47 -1.71 4.64 -4.29
C ARG A 47 -2.01 3.35 -3.52
N SER A 48 -0.99 2.58 -3.12
CA SER A 48 -1.23 1.36 -2.34
C SER A 48 -1.83 1.66 -0.97
N VAL A 49 -1.38 2.72 -0.30
CA VAL A 49 -1.96 3.18 0.97
C VAL A 49 -3.41 3.63 0.79
N GLU A 50 -3.72 4.38 -0.27
CA GLU A 50 -5.09 4.79 -0.60
C GLU A 50 -6.00 3.59 -0.85
N GLN A 51 -5.53 2.60 -1.62
CA GLN A 51 -6.26 1.36 -1.87
C GLN A 51 -6.53 0.58 -0.57
N LEU A 52 -5.55 0.50 0.33
CA LEU A 52 -5.72 -0.14 1.64
C LEU A 52 -6.74 0.60 2.50
N ARG A 53 -6.72 1.93 2.52
CA ARG A 53 -7.72 2.74 3.24
C ARG A 53 -9.13 2.52 2.70
N MET A 54 -9.28 2.50 1.38
CA MET A 54 -10.58 2.20 0.75
C MET A 54 -11.07 0.79 1.09
N LEU A 55 -10.18 -0.21 1.09
CA LEU A 55 -10.52 -1.57 1.49
C LEU A 55 -10.95 -1.64 2.96
N GLN A 56 -10.19 -0.98 3.85
CA GLN A 56 -10.53 -0.91 5.28
C GLN A 56 -11.90 -0.29 5.50
N GLN A 57 -12.21 0.84 4.84
CA GLN A 57 -13.51 1.48 4.93
C GLN A 57 -14.64 0.58 4.42
N LYS A 58 -14.43 -0.15 3.31
CA LYS A 58 -15.41 -1.12 2.81
C LYS A 58 -15.65 -2.27 3.80
N LEU A 59 -14.59 -2.79 4.40
CA LEU A 59 -14.71 -3.85 5.40
C LEU A 59 -15.40 -3.35 6.67
N GLN A 60 -15.08 -2.14 7.12
CA GLN A 60 -15.74 -1.53 8.27
C GLN A 60 -17.22 -1.25 7.99
N ALA A 61 -17.58 -0.75 6.81
CA ALA A 61 -18.97 -0.53 6.44
C ALA A 61 -19.77 -1.85 6.36
N LYS A 62 -19.14 -2.93 5.88
CA LYS A 62 -19.80 -4.23 5.70
C LYS A 62 -19.86 -5.06 6.98
N TYR A 63 -18.83 -5.01 7.81
CA TYR A 63 -18.62 -5.92 8.93
C TYR A 63 -18.43 -5.22 10.27
N GLY A 64 -18.16 -3.92 10.29
CA GLY A 64 -17.90 -3.15 11.53
C GLY A 64 -19.14 -2.87 12.38
N GLN A 65 -20.33 -3.23 11.91
CA GLN A 65 -21.59 -3.17 12.66
C GLN A 65 -22.07 -4.55 13.14
N LEU A 66 -21.28 -5.62 12.94
CA LEU A 66 -21.65 -6.92 13.50
C LEU A 66 -21.61 -6.80 15.03
N PRO A 67 -22.71 -7.13 15.73
CA PRO A 67 -22.69 -7.19 17.18
C PRO A 67 -21.64 -8.19 17.65
N ASP A 68 -21.07 -7.94 18.83
CA ASP A 68 -20.06 -8.82 19.41
C ASP A 68 -20.66 -10.23 19.62
N SER A 69 -20.24 -11.16 18.77
CA SER A 69 -20.67 -12.55 18.79
C SER A 69 -19.83 -13.43 19.72
N ALA A 70 -18.88 -12.84 20.46
CA ALA A 70 -18.01 -13.59 21.36
C ALA A 70 -18.79 -14.34 22.45
N GLU A 71 -19.83 -13.73 23.03
CA GLU A 71 -20.67 -14.37 24.04
C GLU A 71 -21.58 -15.46 23.45
N GLU A 72 -22.16 -15.22 22.26
CA GLU A 72 -22.95 -16.25 21.56
C GLU A 72 -22.09 -17.46 21.19
N ILE A 73 -20.88 -17.24 20.67
CA ILE A 73 -19.94 -18.31 20.33
C ILE A 73 -19.49 -19.05 21.59
N ARG A 74 -19.26 -18.35 22.69
CA ARG A 74 -18.88 -18.98 23.96
C ARG A 74 -20.00 -19.89 24.46
N ARG A 75 -21.24 -19.40 24.46
CA ARG A 75 -22.41 -20.19 24.85
C ARG A 75 -22.60 -21.42 23.97
N MET A 76 -22.48 -21.30 22.65
CA MET A 76 -22.56 -22.45 21.74
C MET A 76 -21.47 -23.50 22.02
N ARG A 77 -20.28 -23.07 22.43
CA ARG A 77 -19.18 -23.99 22.81
C ARG A 77 -19.49 -24.70 24.12
N GLU A 78 -19.97 -23.97 25.12
CA GLU A 78 -20.37 -24.54 26.42
C GLU A 78 -21.51 -25.55 26.27
N GLU A 79 -22.52 -25.24 25.46
CA GLU A 79 -23.63 -26.15 25.16
C GLU A 79 -23.14 -27.43 24.47
N ARG A 80 -22.27 -27.30 23.45
CA ARG A 80 -21.65 -28.45 22.77
C ARG A 80 -20.78 -29.28 23.71
N ASP A 81 -19.97 -28.65 24.54
CA ASP A 81 -19.04 -29.35 25.44
C ASP A 81 -19.82 -30.09 26.54
N ALA A 82 -20.94 -29.54 27.01
CA ALA A 82 -21.88 -30.22 27.90
C ALA A 82 -22.55 -31.43 27.23
N GLU A 83 -22.97 -31.29 25.97
CA GLU A 83 -23.53 -32.41 25.19
C GLU A 83 -22.51 -33.54 25.01
N LEU A 84 -21.27 -33.22 24.66
CA LEU A 84 -20.18 -34.18 24.54
C LEU A 84 -19.84 -34.86 25.88
N ALA A 85 -19.82 -34.11 26.98
CA ALA A 85 -19.61 -34.68 28.32
C ALA A 85 -20.71 -35.69 28.68
N SER A 86 -21.97 -35.37 28.38
CA SER A 86 -23.10 -36.28 28.62
C SER A 86 -23.06 -37.57 27.78
N LEU A 87 -22.51 -37.50 26.56
CA LEU A 87 -22.34 -38.66 25.67
C LEU A 87 -21.14 -39.53 26.07
N CYS A 88 -20.12 -38.95 26.71
CA CYS A 88 -18.91 -39.66 27.14
C CYS A 88 -18.99 -40.21 28.58
N GLY A 89 -20.05 -39.93 29.34
CA GLY A 89 -20.34 -40.60 30.61
C GLY A 89 -19.34 -40.31 31.74
N CYS A 90 -18.91 -39.05 31.90
CA CYS A 90 -18.24 -38.56 33.11
C CYS A 90 -19.18 -37.67 33.92
#